data_AF-A0A6A4KWE3-F1
#
_entry.id   AF-A0A6A4KWE3-F1
#
_cell.length_a   1.000
_cell.length_b   1.000
_cell.length_c   1.000
_cell.angle_alpha   90.00
_cell.angle_beta   90.00
_cell.angle_gamma   90.00
#
_symmetry.space_group_name_H-M   'P 1'
#
loop_
_entity.id
_entity.type
_entity.pdbx_description
1 polymer ?
#
loop_
_entity_poly.entity_id
_entity_poly.type
_entity_poly.pdbx_seq_one_letter_code
_entity_poly.pdbx_strand_id
1 'polypeptide(L)'
;MSLKVVKESLEEYSSPEFRGDHKETEAIQRLNLHTAMTNGRHLVWLVERMIELRVADMAVKEWSELSAFTADLQRAFRDDAWRNIVPALPAVVMRTTAKLANAIVAGHILAPRQVRMKLVKDWLPVLIVCKENVSPIMPNQKLLYVELEESFLKIISTLPMSDAQELLQQCLSFSTRNVDDCPHLVNAFNTWFRRANHPQHSENPGD
;
A
#
# COMPACT_ATOMS: atom_id res chain seq x y z
N MET A 1 -15.16 -11.91 -11.26
CA MET A 1 -13.88 -12.38 -10.69
C MET A 1 -13.62 -11.51 -9.48
N SER A 2 -13.76 -12.03 -8.26
CA SER A 2 -13.85 -11.21 -7.04
C SER A 2 -12.62 -11.33 -6.16
N LEU A 3 -12.36 -10.27 -5.40
CA LEU A 3 -11.37 -10.17 -4.33
C LEU A 3 -11.35 -11.40 -3.40
N LYS A 4 -12.51 -12.03 -3.24
CA LYS A 4 -12.70 -13.28 -2.50
C LYS A 4 -11.81 -14.41 -3.01
N VAL A 5 -11.68 -14.59 -4.32
CA VAL A 5 -10.85 -15.64 -4.92
C VAL A 5 -9.37 -15.39 -4.61
N VAL A 6 -8.93 -14.14 -4.65
CA VAL A 6 -7.54 -13.76 -4.34
C VAL A 6 -7.22 -14.01 -2.86
N LYS A 7 -8.17 -13.69 -1.98
CA LYS A 7 -8.05 -13.92 -0.55
C LYS A 7 -7.98 -15.42 -0.22
N GLU A 8 -8.91 -16.21 -0.73
CA GLU A 8 -9.00 -17.66 -0.48
C GLU A 8 -7.72 -18.38 -0.91
N SER A 9 -7.17 -18.06 -2.09
CA SER A 9 -5.93 -18.66 -2.57
C SER A 9 -4.68 -18.29 -1.75
N LEU A 10 -4.68 -17.13 -1.09
CA LEU A 10 -3.54 -16.71 -0.26
C LEU A 10 -3.64 -17.30 1.16
N GLU A 11 -4.85 -17.43 1.72
CA GLU A 11 -5.10 -18.08 3.01
C GLU A 11 -4.70 -19.57 2.94
N GLU A 12 -5.06 -20.28 1.86
CA GLU A 12 -4.62 -21.65 1.61
C GLU A 12 -3.08 -21.78 1.54
N TYR A 13 -2.39 -20.83 0.92
CA TYR A 13 -0.92 -20.82 0.85
C TYR A 13 -0.26 -20.69 2.24
N SER A 14 -0.92 -20.00 3.17
CA SER A 14 -0.38 -19.69 4.50
C SER A 14 -0.66 -20.77 5.57
N SER A 15 -1.48 -21.77 5.26
CA SER A 15 -1.89 -22.79 6.24
C SER A 15 -0.76 -23.78 6.57
N PRO A 16 -0.47 -24.03 7.87
CA PRO A 16 0.56 -24.97 8.30
C PRO A 16 0.13 -26.45 8.20
N GLU A 17 -1.12 -26.74 7.84
CA GLU A 17 -1.61 -28.11 7.64
C GLU A 17 -1.44 -28.55 6.19
N PHE A 18 -0.28 -29.10 5.83
CA PHE A 18 -0.20 -30.25 4.91
C PHE A 18 1.19 -30.90 4.97
N ARG A 19 1.28 -32.07 5.62
CA ARG A 19 2.44 -32.99 5.53
C ARG A 19 2.06 -34.13 4.58
N GLY A 20 2.10 -33.86 3.28
CA GLY A 20 1.90 -34.81 2.19
C GLY A 20 2.61 -34.30 0.92
N ASP A 21 3.39 -35.18 0.27
CA ASP A 21 4.35 -34.95 -0.83
C ASP A 21 4.85 -33.49 -1.02
N HIS A 22 6.05 -33.21 -0.51
CA HIS A 22 6.68 -31.88 -0.61
C HIS A 22 6.70 -31.33 -2.04
N LYS A 23 6.83 -32.20 -3.05
CA LYS A 23 6.86 -31.79 -4.46
C LYS A 23 5.50 -31.33 -4.97
N GLU A 24 4.43 -32.01 -4.57
CA GLU A 24 3.06 -31.64 -4.94
C GLU A 24 2.68 -30.32 -4.27
N THR A 25 2.99 -30.18 -2.98
CA THR A 25 2.76 -28.93 -2.23
C THR A 25 3.53 -27.76 -2.83
N GLU A 26 4.80 -27.93 -3.16
CA GLU A 26 5.62 -26.88 -3.80
C GLU A 26 5.12 -26.53 -5.21
N ALA A 27 4.62 -27.51 -5.98
CA ALA A 27 4.04 -27.28 -7.29
C ALA A 27 2.73 -26.47 -7.22
N ILE A 28 1.85 -26.80 -6.26
CA ILE A 28 0.62 -26.05 -5.99
C ILE A 28 0.95 -24.61 -5.57
N GLN A 29 1.90 -24.43 -4.65
CA GLN A 29 2.36 -23.12 -4.22
C GLN A 29 2.87 -22.25 -5.38
N ARG A 30 3.70 -22.81 -6.26
CA ARG A 30 4.16 -22.11 -7.47
C ARG A 30 3.01 -21.72 -8.39
N LEU A 31 2.05 -22.63 -8.61
CA LEU A 31 0.87 -22.36 -9.43
C LEU A 31 0.05 -21.21 -8.84
N ASN A 32 -0.17 -21.21 -7.53
CA ASN A 32 -0.89 -20.15 -6.83
C ASN A 32 -0.17 -18.80 -6.95
N LEU A 33 1.16 -18.77 -6.82
CA LEU A 33 1.96 -17.56 -7.01
C LEU A 33 1.88 -17.01 -8.44
N HIS A 34 1.95 -17.87 -9.47
CA HIS A 34 1.79 -17.44 -10.85
C HIS A 34 0.37 -16.95 -11.16
N THR A 35 -0.64 -17.59 -10.55
CA THR A 35 -2.04 -17.17 -10.65
C THR A 35 -2.24 -15.81 -10.01
N ALA A 36 -1.71 -15.60 -8.80
CA ALA A 36 -1.72 -14.31 -8.11
C ALA A 36 -1.02 -13.22 -8.93
N MET A 37 0.12 -13.52 -9.55
CA MET A 37 0.84 -12.60 -10.43
C MET A 37 0.01 -12.18 -11.65
N THR A 38 -0.64 -13.14 -12.31
CA THR A 38 -1.51 -12.90 -13.47
C THR A 38 -2.71 -12.05 -13.07
N ASN A 39 -3.40 -12.43 -11.99
CA ASN A 39 -4.56 -11.69 -11.49
C ASN A 39 -4.18 -10.28 -11.02
N GLY A 40 -3.01 -10.11 -10.40
CA GLY A 40 -2.50 -8.81 -10.02
C GLY A 40 -2.30 -7.88 -11.23
N ARG A 41 -1.80 -8.40 -12.36
CA ARG A 41 -1.68 -7.62 -13.60
C ARG A 41 -3.05 -7.21 -14.15
N HIS A 42 -4.01 -8.13 -14.15
CA HIS A 42 -5.37 -7.81 -14.56
C HIS A 42 -6.02 -6.76 -13.66
N LEU A 43 -5.76 -6.83 -12.35
CA LEU A 43 -6.28 -5.87 -11.39
C LEU A 43 -5.71 -4.47 -11.62
N VAL A 44 -4.40 -4.35 -11.88
CA VAL A 44 -3.78 -3.06 -12.24
C VAL A 44 -4.50 -2.44 -13.44
N TRP A 45 -4.65 -3.21 -14.52
CA TRP A 45 -5.31 -2.73 -15.73
C TRP A 45 -6.77 -2.33 -15.48
N LEU A 46 -7.51 -3.15 -14.73
CA LEU A 46 -8.90 -2.87 -14.40
C LEU A 46 -9.03 -1.57 -13.59
N VAL A 47 -8.18 -1.38 -12.58
CA VAL A 47 -8.16 -0.16 -11.75
C VAL A 47 -7.80 1.07 -12.58
N GLU A 48 -6.80 0.97 -13.46
CA GLU A 48 -6.47 2.06 -14.40
C GLU A 48 -7.68 2.45 -15.23
N ARG A 49 -8.40 1.46 -15.78
CA ARG A 49 -9.60 1.71 -16.58
C ARG A 49 -10.74 2.32 -15.76
N MET A 50 -10.94 1.86 -14.53
CA MET A 50 -11.94 2.42 -13.63
C MET A 50 -11.63 3.88 -13.25
N ILE A 51 -10.35 4.23 -13.07
CA ILE A 51 -9.92 5.60 -12.79
C ILE A 51 -10.18 6.50 -14.00
N GLU A 52 -9.80 6.07 -15.21
CA GLU A 52 -10.06 6.80 -16.46
C GLU A 52 -11.56 7.10 -16.65
N LEU A 53 -12.40 6.11 -16.34
CA LEU A 53 -13.85 6.19 -16.48
C LEU A 53 -14.55 6.82 -15.27
N ARG A 54 -13.81 7.28 -14.24
CA ARG A 54 -14.36 7.93 -13.03
C ARG A 54 -15.33 7.03 -12.23
N VAL A 55 -15.04 5.74 -12.14
CA VAL A 55 -15.85 4.74 -11.42
C VAL A 55 -15.05 3.92 -10.39
N ALA A 56 -13.95 4.49 -9.89
CA ALA A 56 -13.01 3.81 -9.00
C ALA A 56 -13.28 4.01 -7.49
N ASP A 57 -14.31 4.75 -7.10
CA ASP A 57 -14.62 5.06 -5.70
C ASP A 57 -14.88 3.79 -4.87
N MET A 58 -15.60 2.82 -5.44
CA MET A 58 -15.84 1.54 -4.78
C MET A 58 -14.56 0.71 -4.68
N ALA A 59 -13.73 0.72 -5.74
CA ALA A 59 -12.48 -0.02 -5.74
C ALA A 59 -11.53 0.46 -4.64
N VAL A 60 -11.41 1.78 -4.42
CA VAL A 60 -10.55 2.28 -3.34
C VAL A 60 -11.08 1.96 -1.95
N LYS A 61 -12.41 1.93 -1.78
CA LYS A 61 -13.03 1.53 -0.52
C LYS A 61 -12.72 0.07 -0.21
N GLU A 62 -13.03 -0.82 -1.14
CA GLU A 62 -12.76 -2.27 -0.99
C GLU A 62 -11.28 -2.53 -0.75
N TRP A 63 -10.39 -1.86 -1.49
CA TRP A 63 -8.93 -1.99 -1.32
C TRP A 63 -8.44 -1.51 0.05
N SER A 64 -9.11 -0.52 0.64
CA SER A 64 -8.81 -0.02 2.00
C SER A 64 -9.35 -0.90 3.12
N GLU A 65 -10.23 -1.86 2.82
CA GLU A 65 -10.87 -2.73 3.82
C GLU A 65 -10.19 -4.11 3.94
N LEU A 66 -9.02 -4.26 3.31
CA LEU A 66 -8.23 -5.48 3.20
C LEU A 66 -7.18 -5.69 4.31
N SER A 67 -7.48 -5.31 5.55
CA SER A 67 -6.48 -5.34 6.64
C SER A 67 -5.87 -6.72 6.93
N ALA A 68 -6.66 -7.79 6.86
CA ALA A 68 -6.14 -9.16 7.02
C ALA A 68 -5.18 -9.52 5.89
N PHE A 69 -5.56 -9.19 4.65
CA PHE A 69 -4.75 -9.45 3.47
C PHE A 69 -3.44 -8.66 3.49
N THR A 70 -3.44 -7.38 3.90
CA THR A 70 -2.20 -6.60 4.01
C THR A 70 -1.29 -7.14 5.12
N ALA A 71 -1.84 -7.64 6.23
CA ALA A 71 -1.05 -8.31 7.26
C ALA A 71 -0.38 -9.59 6.74
N ASP A 72 -1.10 -10.38 5.93
CA ASP A 72 -0.54 -11.59 5.33
C ASP A 72 0.50 -11.27 4.26
N LEU A 73 0.29 -10.25 3.44
CA LEU A 73 1.30 -9.75 2.51
C LEU A 73 2.55 -9.24 3.23
N GLN A 74 2.38 -8.52 4.34
CA GLN A 74 3.51 -8.06 5.13
C GLN A 74 4.35 -9.23 5.65
N ARG A 75 3.71 -10.31 6.11
CA ARG A 75 4.40 -11.52 6.56
C ARG A 75 5.06 -12.26 5.39
N ALA A 76 4.33 -12.47 4.30
CA ALA A 76 4.82 -13.18 3.12
C ALA A 76 6.00 -12.47 2.45
N PHE A 77 5.95 -11.14 2.34
CA PHE A 77 7.01 -10.37 1.69
C PHE A 77 8.26 -10.19 2.56
N ARG A 78 8.21 -10.46 3.86
CA ARG A 78 9.42 -10.53 4.72
C ARG A 78 10.23 -11.79 4.45
N ASP A 79 9.58 -12.87 4.00
CA ASP A 79 10.25 -14.11 3.60
C ASP A 79 10.88 -13.95 2.21
N ASP A 80 11.94 -14.70 1.93
CA ASP A 80 12.65 -14.70 0.64
C ASP A 80 12.18 -15.82 -0.31
N ALA A 81 11.34 -16.74 0.17
CA ALA A 81 10.89 -17.92 -0.58
C ALA A 81 10.25 -17.61 -1.94
N TRP A 82 9.50 -16.51 -2.07
CA TRP A 82 8.82 -16.12 -3.31
C TRP A 82 9.73 -15.43 -4.33
N ARG A 83 10.88 -14.89 -3.91
CA ARG A 83 11.73 -14.02 -4.77
C ARG A 83 12.24 -14.72 -6.01
N ASN A 84 12.55 -16.01 -5.89
CA ASN A 84 13.06 -16.81 -7.00
C ASN A 84 11.95 -17.32 -7.93
N ILE A 85 10.69 -17.22 -7.51
CA ILE A 85 9.52 -17.75 -8.25
C ILE A 85 8.81 -16.61 -8.99
N VAL A 86 8.42 -15.56 -8.27
CA VAL A 86 7.68 -14.40 -8.80
C VAL A 86 8.23 -13.07 -8.26
N PRO A 87 9.47 -12.67 -8.64
CA PRO A 87 10.14 -11.47 -8.10
C PRO A 87 9.37 -10.15 -8.34
N ALA A 88 8.46 -10.14 -9.31
CA ALA A 88 7.68 -8.96 -9.66
C ALA A 88 6.33 -8.87 -8.92
N LEU A 89 5.94 -9.87 -8.14
CA LEU A 89 4.64 -9.89 -7.45
C LEU A 89 4.44 -8.69 -6.50
N PRO A 90 5.38 -8.34 -5.59
CA PRO A 90 5.18 -7.18 -4.72
C PRO A 90 5.00 -5.89 -5.51
N ALA A 91 5.77 -5.69 -6.57
CA ALA A 91 5.66 -4.50 -7.41
C ALA A 91 4.31 -4.43 -8.16
N VAL A 92 3.71 -5.56 -8.53
CA VAL A 92 2.37 -5.58 -9.13
C VAL A 92 1.30 -5.19 -8.12
N VAL A 93 1.38 -5.72 -6.90
CA VAL A 93 0.43 -5.36 -5.82
C VAL A 93 0.58 -3.89 -5.46
N MET A 94 1.82 -3.41 -5.23
CA MET A 94 2.09 -2.01 -4.91
C MET A 94 1.71 -1.05 -6.04
N ARG A 95 1.78 -1.47 -7.31
CA ARG A 95 1.29 -0.66 -8.44
C ARG A 95 -0.21 -0.42 -8.37
N THR A 96 -0.99 -1.42 -7.96
CA THR A 96 -2.44 -1.25 -7.75
C THR A 96 -2.69 -0.20 -6.67
N THR A 97 -2.01 -0.34 -5.52
CA THR A 97 -2.10 0.62 -4.41
C THR A 97 -1.69 2.03 -4.84
N ALA A 98 -0.60 2.16 -5.61
CA ALA A 98 -0.14 3.45 -6.12
C ALA A 98 -1.13 4.12 -7.07
N LYS A 99 -1.77 3.37 -7.99
CA LYS A 99 -2.80 3.93 -8.87
C LYS A 99 -3.98 4.51 -8.10
N LEU A 100 -4.45 3.80 -7.08
CA LEU A 100 -5.54 4.27 -6.22
C LEU A 100 -5.12 5.48 -5.38
N ALA A 101 -3.94 5.42 -4.74
CA ALA A 101 -3.42 6.53 -3.95
C ALA A 101 -3.21 7.80 -4.79
N ASN A 102 -2.61 7.67 -5.98
CA ASN A 102 -2.40 8.78 -6.91
C ASN A 102 -3.73 9.38 -7.38
N ALA A 103 -4.74 8.56 -7.64
CA ALA A 103 -6.07 9.03 -8.01
C ALA A 103 -6.75 9.80 -6.85
N ILE A 104 -6.56 9.40 -5.59
CA ILE A 104 -7.00 10.20 -4.44
C ILE A 104 -6.27 11.54 -4.41
N VAL A 105 -4.94 11.52 -4.51
CA VAL A 105 -4.10 12.74 -4.45
C VAL A 105 -4.45 13.72 -5.57
N ALA A 106 -4.71 13.22 -6.78
CA ALA A 106 -5.10 14.03 -7.93
C ALA A 106 -6.56 14.55 -7.85
N GLY A 107 -7.32 14.21 -6.81
CA GLY A 107 -8.74 14.55 -6.70
C GLY A 107 -9.62 13.80 -7.70
N HIS A 108 -9.10 12.74 -8.32
CA HIS A 108 -9.85 11.90 -9.26
C HIS A 108 -10.83 10.96 -8.56
N ILE A 109 -10.53 10.62 -7.31
CA ILE A 109 -11.38 9.85 -6.41
C ILE A 109 -11.54 10.65 -5.11
N LEU A 110 -12.78 10.96 -4.74
CA LEU A 110 -13.08 11.70 -3.51
C LEU A 110 -13.30 10.70 -2.36
N ALA A 111 -12.21 10.11 -1.90
CA ALA A 111 -12.25 9.12 -0.82
C ALA A 111 -12.59 9.76 0.55
N PRO A 112 -13.58 9.23 1.30
CA PRO A 112 -13.88 9.69 2.65
C PRO A 112 -12.67 9.55 3.59
N ARG A 113 -12.65 10.34 4.67
CA ARG A 113 -11.59 10.31 5.70
C ARG A 113 -11.21 8.88 6.12
N GLN A 114 -12.19 8.05 6.43
CA GLN A 114 -11.95 6.68 6.92
C GLN A 114 -11.27 5.79 5.88
N VAL A 115 -11.65 5.93 4.60
CA VAL A 115 -11.03 5.18 3.49
C VAL A 115 -9.58 5.61 3.32
N ARG A 116 -9.31 6.91 3.32
CA ARG A 116 -7.94 7.46 3.21
C ARG A 116 -7.06 7.02 4.38
N MET A 117 -7.60 7.06 5.60
CA MET A 117 -6.89 6.63 6.81
C MET A 117 -6.54 5.14 6.75
N LYS A 118 -7.52 4.27 6.50
CA LYS A 118 -7.30 2.81 6.41
C LYS A 118 -6.34 2.46 5.29
N LEU A 119 -6.49 3.08 4.12
CA LEU A 119 -5.61 2.85 2.98
C LEU A 119 -4.15 3.08 3.37
N VAL A 120 -3.83 4.22 3.99
CA VAL A 120 -2.44 4.48 4.40
C VAL A 120 -2.03 3.55 5.54
N LYS A 121 -2.86 3.43 6.59
CA LYS A 121 -2.55 2.63 7.79
C LYS A 121 -2.22 1.17 7.47
N ASP A 122 -2.99 0.54 6.59
CA ASP A 122 -2.87 -0.89 6.33
C ASP A 122 -1.84 -1.21 5.24
N TRP A 123 -1.61 -0.31 4.29
CA TRP A 123 -0.69 -0.52 3.18
C TRP A 123 0.72 0.00 3.43
N LEU A 124 0.90 0.98 4.33
CA LEU A 124 2.20 1.51 4.71
C LEU A 124 3.18 0.41 5.22
N PRO A 125 2.77 -0.51 6.12
CA PRO A 125 3.64 -1.60 6.57
C PRO A 125 4.08 -2.55 5.45
N VAL A 126 3.22 -2.76 4.44
CA VAL A 126 3.55 -3.60 3.27
C VAL A 126 4.58 -2.90 2.38
N LEU A 127 4.42 -1.60 2.13
CA LEU A 127 5.36 -0.79 1.38
C LEU A 127 6.77 -0.82 2.00
N ILE A 128 6.87 -0.69 3.33
CA ILE A 128 8.13 -0.71 4.07
C ILE A 128 8.89 -2.02 3.81
N VAL A 129 8.22 -3.16 3.97
CA VAL A 129 8.83 -4.49 3.71
C VAL A 129 9.24 -4.63 2.25
N CYS A 130 8.39 -4.22 1.30
CA CYS A 130 8.72 -4.27 -0.13
C CYS A 130 9.97 -3.46 -0.49
N LYS A 131 10.15 -2.29 0.14
CA LYS A 131 11.28 -1.38 -0.11
C LYS A 131 12.60 -1.93 0.46
N GLU A 132 12.57 -2.55 1.63
CA GLU A 132 13.75 -3.20 2.23
C GLU A 132 14.26 -4.36 1.37
N ASN A 133 13.37 -4.96 0.59
CA ASN A 133 13.60 -6.17 -0.20
C ASN A 133 13.91 -5.92 -1.68
N VAL A 134 14.16 -4.66 -2.07
CA VAL A 134 14.47 -4.30 -3.46
C VAL A 134 15.85 -4.79 -3.85
N SER A 135 15.89 -5.70 -4.84
CA SER A 135 17.13 -6.08 -5.50
C SER A 135 17.72 -4.86 -6.24
N PRO A 136 19.05 -4.62 -6.16
CA PRO A 136 19.73 -3.52 -6.87
C PRO A 136 19.50 -3.51 -8.39
N ILE A 137 19.01 -4.61 -8.96
CA ILE A 137 18.88 -4.88 -10.39
C ILE A 137 17.56 -4.32 -10.97
N MET A 138 16.63 -3.82 -10.14
CA MET A 138 15.27 -3.43 -10.56
C MET A 138 14.95 -1.94 -10.30
N PRO A 139 15.58 -1.00 -11.03
CA PRO A 139 15.46 0.44 -10.77
C PRO A 139 14.03 0.99 -10.87
N ASN A 140 13.19 0.45 -11.76
CA ASN A 140 11.80 0.88 -11.92
C ASN A 140 10.93 0.53 -10.69
N GLN A 141 11.29 -0.49 -9.91
CA GLN A 141 10.57 -0.81 -8.67
C GLN A 141 10.89 0.19 -7.57
N LYS A 142 12.14 0.69 -7.51
CA LYS A 142 12.54 1.73 -6.55
C LYS A 142 11.73 3.01 -6.75
N LEU A 143 11.55 3.45 -8.00
CA LEU A 143 10.74 4.63 -8.32
C LEU A 143 9.29 4.47 -7.88
N LEU A 144 8.67 3.31 -8.18
CA LEU A 144 7.30 3.00 -7.75
C LEU A 144 7.09 3.16 -6.25
N TYR A 145 8.04 2.68 -5.42
CA TYR A 145 7.90 2.77 -3.98
C TYR A 145 8.06 4.21 -3.47
N VAL A 146 8.98 4.99 -4.05
CA VAL A 146 9.13 6.42 -3.71
C VAL A 146 7.88 7.21 -4.09
N GLU A 147 7.33 6.99 -5.29
CA GLU A 147 6.08 7.64 -5.72
C GLU A 147 4.90 7.31 -4.79
N LEU A 148 4.84 6.06 -4.30
CA LEU A 148 3.82 5.64 -3.35
C LEU A 148 4.01 6.26 -1.96
N GLU A 149 5.25 6.36 -1.46
CA GLU A 149 5.55 7.08 -0.21
C GLU A 149 5.09 8.53 -0.29
N GLU A 150 5.44 9.25 -1.37
CA GLU A 150 4.98 10.62 -1.58
C GLU A 150 3.46 10.73 -1.58
N SER A 151 2.78 9.77 -2.21
CA SER A 151 1.33 9.79 -2.33
C SER A 151 0.65 9.51 -1.00
N PHE A 152 1.18 8.61 -0.18
CA PHE A 152 0.74 8.43 1.19
C PHE A 152 0.97 9.68 2.04
N LEU A 153 2.12 10.34 1.93
CA LEU A 153 2.37 11.60 2.65
C LEU A 153 1.42 12.73 2.21
N LYS A 154 1.10 12.81 0.91
CA LYS A 154 0.08 13.73 0.38
C LYS A 154 -1.32 13.39 0.90
N ILE A 155 -1.67 12.12 1.02
CA ILE A 155 -2.95 11.71 1.64
C ILE A 155 -2.96 12.10 3.13
N ILE A 156 -1.91 11.78 3.87
CA ILE A 156 -1.74 12.10 5.30
C ILE A 156 -1.91 13.61 5.55
N SER A 157 -1.34 14.46 4.70
CA SER A 157 -1.41 15.92 4.86
C SER A 157 -2.84 16.48 4.71
N THR A 158 -3.77 15.69 4.15
CA THR A 158 -5.18 16.06 4.01
C THR A 158 -6.09 15.47 5.11
N LEU A 159 -5.53 14.70 6.05
CA LEU A 159 -6.25 14.15 7.20
C LEU A 159 -6.28 15.14 8.37
N PRO A 160 -7.24 15.00 9.31
CA PRO A 160 -7.23 15.70 10.60
C PRO A 160 -5.91 15.54 11.36
N MET A 161 -5.64 16.49 12.27
CA MET A 161 -4.32 16.63 12.91
C MET A 161 -3.88 15.36 13.66
N SER A 162 -4.81 14.75 14.41
CA SER A 162 -4.56 13.53 15.19
C SER A 162 -4.22 12.33 14.30
N ASP A 163 -4.97 12.13 13.22
CA ASP A 163 -4.75 11.03 12.27
C ASP A 163 -3.43 11.20 11.53
N ALA A 164 -3.15 12.43 11.11
CA ALA A 164 -1.92 12.75 10.42
C ALA A 164 -0.71 12.51 11.34
N GLN A 165 -0.82 12.84 12.63
CA GLN A 165 0.21 12.56 13.62
C GLN A 165 0.45 11.05 13.78
N GLU A 166 -0.61 10.25 13.94
CA GLU A 166 -0.51 8.78 14.08
C GLU A 166 0.23 8.17 12.88
N LEU A 167 -0.14 8.56 11.66
CA LEU A 167 0.46 7.99 10.44
C LEU A 167 1.87 8.51 10.15
N LEU A 168 2.17 9.78 10.44
CA LEU A 168 3.52 10.31 10.27
C LEU A 168 4.53 9.64 11.19
N GLN A 169 4.13 9.31 12.43
CA GLN A 169 4.99 8.54 13.33
C GLN A 169 5.37 7.18 12.73
N GLN A 170 4.43 6.51 12.05
CA GLN A 170 4.71 5.26 11.35
C GLN A 170 5.65 5.47 10.15
N CYS A 171 5.57 6.61 9.47
CA CYS A 171 6.43 6.92 8.32
C CYS A 171 7.91 7.17 8.71
N LEU A 172 8.24 7.34 9.99
CA LEU A 172 9.64 7.48 10.44
C LEU A 172 10.50 6.25 10.08
N SER A 173 9.89 5.08 9.90
CA SER A 173 10.60 3.89 9.41
C SER A 173 11.05 3.99 7.95
N PHE A 174 10.66 5.02 7.20
CA PHE A 174 11.22 5.27 5.86
C PHE A 174 12.69 5.69 5.89
N SER A 175 13.11 6.37 6.97
CA SER A 175 14.43 7.01 7.08
C SER A 175 15.49 6.12 7.71
N THR A 176 15.35 4.78 7.65
CA THR A 176 16.20 3.84 8.39
C THR A 176 17.69 3.83 7.99
N ARG A 177 18.12 4.59 6.97
CA ARG A 177 19.53 4.62 6.53
C ARG A 177 20.11 6.00 6.25
N ASN A 178 19.34 6.96 5.72
CA ASN A 178 19.74 8.36 5.60
C ASN A 178 18.49 9.27 5.48
N VAL A 179 18.49 10.45 6.11
CA VAL A 179 17.42 11.45 5.98
C VAL A 179 17.45 12.08 4.58
N ASP A 180 18.62 12.16 3.94
CA ASP A 180 18.78 12.65 2.58
C ASP A 180 18.07 11.77 1.54
N ASP A 181 17.78 10.50 1.87
CA ASP A 181 17.08 9.57 0.99
C ASP A 181 15.55 9.80 0.95
N CYS A 182 15.03 10.72 1.78
CA CYS A 182 13.58 10.90 1.96
C CYS A 182 13.15 12.38 2.15
N PRO A 183 13.45 13.28 1.20
CA PRO A 183 13.11 14.71 1.32
C PRO A 183 11.59 14.96 1.41
N HIS A 184 10.77 14.08 0.84
CA HIS A 184 9.31 14.11 0.93
C HIS A 184 8.81 13.93 2.37
N LEU A 185 9.47 13.09 3.18
CA LEU A 185 9.11 12.90 4.58
C LEU A 185 9.36 14.18 5.40
N VAL A 186 10.53 14.80 5.21
CA VAL A 186 10.87 16.07 5.88
C VAL A 186 9.82 17.14 5.53
N ASN A 187 9.44 17.25 4.25
CA ASN A 187 8.41 18.19 3.82
C ASN A 187 7.04 17.90 4.45
N ALA A 188 6.68 16.63 4.62
CA ALA A 188 5.44 16.24 5.26
C ALA A 188 5.42 16.62 6.76
N PHE A 189 6.49 16.35 7.50
CA PHE A 189 6.63 16.75 8.90
C PHE A 189 6.62 18.27 9.07
N ASN A 190 7.34 19.02 8.23
CA ASN A 190 7.32 20.48 8.23
C ASN A 190 5.91 21.03 7.97
N THR A 191 5.17 20.40 7.06
CA THR A 191 3.77 20.78 6.78
C THR A 191 2.86 20.47 7.97
N TRP A 192 3.01 19.30 8.59
CA TRP A 192 2.28 18.93 9.79
C TRP A 192 2.58 19.88 10.97
N PHE A 193 3.86 20.18 11.22
CA PHE A 193 4.28 21.07 12.31
C PHE A 193 3.74 22.50 12.12
N ARG A 194 3.78 23.03 10.88
CA ARG A 194 3.15 24.32 10.57
C ARG A 194 1.65 24.30 10.86
N ARG A 195 0.94 23.26 10.43
CA ARG A 195 -0.51 23.10 10.71
C ARG A 195 -0.81 23.02 12.20
N ALA A 196 0.03 22.33 12.97
CA ALA A 196 -0.13 22.18 14.42
C ALA A 196 0.13 23.49 15.19
N ASN A 197 1.06 24.32 14.71
CA ASN A 197 1.42 25.59 15.35
C ASN A 197 0.66 26.80 14.81
N HIS A 198 -0.21 26.64 13.81
CA HIS A 198 -1.11 27.71 13.42
C HIS A 198 -2.14 27.91 14.55
N PRO A 199 -2.18 29.09 15.19
CA PRO A 199 -3.22 29.39 16.16
C PRO A 199 -4.56 29.27 15.44
N GLN A 200 -5.45 28.44 15.98
CA GLN A 200 -6.85 28.43 15.58
C GLN A 200 -7.35 29.87 15.69
N HIS A 201 -7.54 30.54 14.55
CA HIS A 201 -8.14 31.87 14.55
C HIS A 201 -9.60 31.69 14.92
N SER A 202 -9.90 31.85 16.21
CA SER A 202 -11.19 32.25 16.79
C SER A 202 -12.44 31.64 16.15
N GLU A 203 -12.96 30.57 16.75
CA GLU A 203 -14.41 30.55 16.96
C GLU A 203 -14.74 31.75 17.87
N ASN A 204 -15.27 32.82 17.28
CA ASN A 204 -15.96 33.85 18.05
C ASN A 204 -17.26 33.23 18.60
N PRO A 205 -17.48 33.21 19.91
CA PRO A 205 -18.81 33.04 20.46
C PRO A 205 -19.48 34.41 20.44
N GLY A 206 -20.38 34.66 19.49
CA GLY A 206 -21.24 35.85 19.50
C GLY A 206 -21.64 36.35 18.12
N ASP A 207 -22.78 35.86 17.64
CA ASP A 207 -23.98 36.69 17.39
C ASP A 207 -25.23 35.80 17.56
#